data_AF-A0A832CJG9-F1
#
_entry.id   AF-A0A832CJG9-F1
#
_cell.length_a   1.000
_cell.length_b   1.000
_cell.length_c   1.000
_cell.angle_alpha   90.00
_cell.angle_beta   90.00
_cell.angle_gamma   90.00
#
_symmetry.space_group_name_H-M   'P 1'
#
loop_
_entity.id
_entity.type
_entity.pdbx_description
1 polymer ?
#
loop_
_entity_poly.entity_id
_entity_poly.type
_entity_poly.pdbx_seq_one_letter_code
_entity_poly.pdbx_strand_id
1 'polypeptide(L)'
;HDGMLYVTSGDGTSDSDTMLAGQDLSHLLAKVLRIDVDHPDADRPYSIPEDNPFVGVAGARPETWAYGLRNPWRLCVDPQTGHIWVGNNGQDLWEQAYLIDRGANYGWSVMEGSHPFYLDRARGPTPFVPPTLEHPHSEARSLTGGVVYYGQRYPELRGAYIYGDYSTGKIWGARHDGQAVVWHRELADTSLQITGFGLDTQGELLICDHRAEGGLYTLVPNDPGPGAQSFPQTLSETGLFRSVAGHVPEPGLIPYSVNAPLWSDGAYKERYLALPPDGHIEFTRSRGWNFPDGTVLVKSFALDVPGMAQPERRWIETRLLVKQQGEWAGYSYRWNEEQTDAFLVPAAGMDVLYQTPALPEAGSTEGTAAAPAEESLLWHYPSRAECMVCHSRAANFVLGLTELQMNRQHDYGGVQDNQLRTLEQLGLLRVNWYADAVEDLRRQLVAEGLTAEEAAAFIAEQAPAPGQRQPAVSTLLSFPPEQYHALVDPYDAHQDLDRRARSYLHANCSQCHVLAGGGNSQMELEYTTPLADMRLIDVPPLHHRFGLADARLVAPGEPERSVLLLRISHRQAGHMPPLATRRVDVEAVELLRAWIASLAAPP
;
A
#
# COMPACT_ATOMS: atom_id res chain seq x y z
N HIS A 1 -3.76 -29.18 -27.12
CA HIS A 1 -4.38 -30.33 -26.43
C HIS A 1 -5.77 -30.62 -26.94
N ASP A 2 -6.64 -29.63 -27.03
CA ASP A 2 -8.00 -29.78 -27.59
C ASP A 2 -8.23 -28.99 -28.90
N GLY A 3 -7.27 -28.16 -29.32
CA GLY A 3 -7.34 -27.39 -30.57
C GLY A 3 -8.14 -26.08 -30.44
N MET A 4 -8.53 -25.69 -29.23
CA MET A 4 -9.36 -24.51 -29.00
C MET A 4 -8.55 -23.29 -28.58
N LEU A 5 -9.11 -22.11 -28.84
CA LEU A 5 -8.58 -20.85 -28.35
C LEU A 5 -9.23 -20.52 -27.00
N TYR A 6 -8.39 -20.30 -25.98
CA TYR A 6 -8.80 -19.80 -24.68
C TYR A 6 -8.55 -18.30 -24.58
N VAL A 7 -9.54 -17.56 -24.10
CA VAL A 7 -9.48 -16.09 -23.97
C VAL A 7 -9.84 -15.71 -22.56
N THR A 8 -9.04 -14.85 -21.93
CA THR A 8 -9.36 -14.28 -20.63
C THR A 8 -10.05 -12.93 -20.79
N SER A 9 -11.01 -12.65 -19.89
CA SER A 9 -11.68 -11.36 -19.84
C SER A 9 -11.89 -10.95 -18.38
N GLY A 10 -11.43 -9.76 -18.03
CA GLY A 10 -11.70 -9.18 -16.71
C GLY A 10 -13.15 -8.77 -16.52
N ASP A 11 -13.50 -8.34 -15.32
CA ASP A 11 -14.85 -7.86 -15.00
C ASP A 11 -15.24 -6.55 -15.70
N GLY A 12 -14.29 -5.90 -16.38
CA GLY A 12 -14.49 -4.69 -17.18
C GLY A 12 -14.44 -3.40 -16.37
N THR A 13 -14.07 -3.47 -15.09
CA THR A 13 -14.08 -2.33 -14.18
C THR A 13 -12.70 -2.09 -13.56
N SER A 14 -12.44 -0.85 -13.16
CA SER A 14 -11.21 -0.48 -12.45
C SER A 14 -11.31 -0.70 -10.94
N ASP A 15 -12.52 -0.92 -10.44
CA ASP A 15 -12.87 -1.03 -9.02
C ASP A 15 -13.60 -2.36 -8.80
N SER A 16 -14.16 -2.56 -7.62
CA SER A 16 -14.83 -3.75 -7.09
C SER A 16 -16.00 -4.29 -7.91
N ASP A 17 -15.84 -4.60 -9.19
CA ASP A 17 -16.86 -5.18 -10.06
C ASP A 17 -18.19 -4.42 -9.99
N THR A 18 -18.13 -3.11 -10.30
CA THR A 18 -19.32 -2.23 -10.27
C THR A 18 -20.38 -2.64 -11.29
N MET A 19 -20.02 -3.47 -12.26
CA MET A 19 -20.91 -4.08 -13.23
C MET A 19 -21.54 -5.40 -12.75
N LEU A 20 -21.14 -5.92 -11.58
CA LEU A 20 -21.58 -7.20 -11.03
C LEU A 20 -21.38 -8.40 -11.98
N ALA A 21 -20.31 -8.33 -12.77
CA ALA A 21 -19.98 -9.26 -13.83
C ALA A 21 -19.44 -10.60 -13.33
N GLY A 22 -18.83 -10.62 -12.14
CA GLY A 22 -18.16 -11.80 -11.62
C GLY A 22 -19.05 -13.04 -11.60
N GLN A 23 -20.30 -12.88 -11.16
CA GLN A 23 -21.26 -13.97 -10.99
C GLN A 23 -22.33 -14.06 -12.09
N ASP A 24 -22.37 -13.10 -13.02
CA ASP A 24 -23.32 -13.10 -14.13
C ASP A 24 -22.76 -13.89 -15.33
N LEU A 25 -23.55 -14.85 -15.81
CA LEU A 25 -23.24 -15.70 -16.97
C LEU A 25 -23.74 -15.10 -18.30
N SER A 26 -24.50 -14.00 -18.27
CA SER A 26 -25.15 -13.42 -19.45
C SER A 26 -24.24 -12.62 -20.38
N HIS A 27 -22.99 -12.40 -19.98
CA HIS A 27 -21.98 -11.66 -20.73
C HIS A 27 -20.60 -12.34 -20.66
N LEU A 28 -19.66 -11.83 -21.46
CA LEU A 28 -18.33 -12.43 -21.65
C LEU A 28 -17.26 -11.95 -20.65
N LEU A 29 -17.59 -10.99 -19.78
CA LEU A 29 -16.69 -10.42 -18.76
C LEU A 29 -16.53 -11.34 -17.54
N ALA A 30 -15.38 -11.24 -16.87
CA ALA A 30 -15.01 -12.02 -15.68
C ALA A 30 -14.92 -13.55 -15.94
N LYS A 31 -14.38 -13.93 -17.11
CA LYS A 31 -14.40 -15.31 -17.63
C LYS A 31 -13.04 -15.79 -18.13
N VAL A 32 -12.91 -17.12 -18.18
CA VAL A 32 -12.15 -17.79 -19.23
C VAL A 32 -13.16 -18.28 -20.26
N LEU A 33 -12.95 -17.92 -21.51
CA LEU A 33 -13.75 -18.32 -22.66
C LEU A 33 -13.01 -19.40 -23.45
N ARG A 34 -13.75 -20.27 -24.14
CA ARG A 34 -13.21 -21.30 -25.02
C ARG A 34 -14.00 -21.33 -26.33
N ILE A 35 -13.31 -21.09 -27.45
CA ILE A 35 -13.90 -21.00 -28.79
C ILE A 35 -13.09 -21.78 -29.82
N ASP A 36 -13.73 -22.18 -30.91
CA ASP A 36 -13.08 -22.80 -32.06
C ASP A 36 -12.89 -21.78 -33.18
N VAL A 37 -11.64 -21.42 -33.48
CA VAL A 37 -11.30 -20.47 -34.54
C VAL A 37 -10.97 -21.14 -35.87
N ASP A 38 -10.79 -22.47 -35.88
CA ASP A 38 -10.49 -23.25 -37.08
C ASP A 38 -11.77 -23.62 -37.85
N HIS A 39 -12.91 -23.70 -37.14
CA HIS A 39 -14.22 -24.04 -37.72
C HIS A 39 -15.25 -22.94 -37.42
N PRO A 40 -15.19 -21.77 -38.06
CA PRO A 40 -16.12 -20.67 -37.79
C PRO A 40 -17.57 -20.96 -38.22
N ASP A 41 -18.53 -20.46 -37.44
CA ASP A 41 -19.94 -20.43 -37.84
C ASP A 41 -20.18 -19.47 -39.03
N ALA A 42 -21.31 -19.61 -39.73
CA ALA A 42 -21.60 -18.78 -40.90
C ALA A 42 -21.68 -17.27 -40.61
N ASP A 43 -22.02 -16.90 -39.37
CA ASP A 43 -22.26 -15.51 -38.93
C ASP A 43 -21.18 -14.97 -37.97
N ARG A 44 -20.19 -15.79 -37.58
CA ARG A 44 -19.18 -15.44 -36.58
C ARG A 44 -17.79 -15.97 -36.99
N PRO A 45 -16.69 -15.27 -36.66
CA PRO A 45 -15.34 -15.71 -37.01
C PRO A 45 -14.81 -16.89 -36.16
N TYR A 46 -15.69 -17.52 -35.39
CA TYR A 46 -15.43 -18.69 -34.55
C TYR A 46 -16.74 -19.48 -34.39
N SER A 47 -16.66 -20.73 -33.93
CA SER A 47 -17.81 -21.48 -33.44
C SER A 47 -17.66 -21.82 -31.95
N ILE A 48 -18.75 -22.30 -31.37
CA ILE A 48 -18.80 -22.73 -29.99
C ILE A 48 -18.62 -24.25 -29.92
N PRO A 49 -17.60 -24.76 -29.20
CA PRO A 49 -17.49 -26.18 -28.96
C PRO A 49 -18.73 -26.74 -28.24
N GLU A 50 -19.31 -27.82 -28.77
CA GLU A 50 -20.53 -28.43 -28.23
C GLU A 50 -20.37 -28.90 -26.77
N ASP A 51 -19.13 -29.21 -26.37
CA ASP A 51 -18.76 -29.65 -25.03
C ASP A 51 -18.46 -28.50 -24.06
N ASN A 52 -18.70 -27.24 -24.44
CA ASN A 52 -18.62 -26.14 -23.48
C ASN A 52 -19.68 -26.29 -22.36
N PRO A 53 -19.37 -25.91 -21.11
CA PRO A 53 -20.22 -26.20 -19.95
C PRO A 53 -21.57 -25.46 -19.95
N PHE A 54 -21.70 -24.36 -20.68
CA PHE A 54 -22.88 -23.49 -20.62
C PHE A 54 -23.71 -23.42 -21.92
N VAL A 55 -23.43 -24.26 -22.93
CA VAL A 55 -24.16 -24.26 -24.22
C VAL A 55 -25.67 -24.43 -24.07
N GLY A 56 -26.10 -25.28 -23.12
CA GLY A 56 -27.52 -25.54 -22.86
C GLY A 56 -28.14 -24.71 -21.74
N VAL A 57 -27.42 -23.75 -21.16
CA VAL A 57 -27.88 -22.97 -20.00
C VAL A 57 -28.56 -21.69 -20.49
N ALA A 58 -29.87 -21.59 -20.25
CA ALA A 58 -30.67 -20.46 -20.70
C ALA A 58 -30.12 -19.13 -20.16
N GLY A 59 -29.87 -18.17 -21.06
CA GLY A 59 -29.34 -16.85 -20.73
C GLY A 59 -27.83 -16.80 -20.49
N ALA A 60 -27.13 -17.93 -20.43
CA ALA A 60 -25.67 -17.95 -20.33
C ALA A 60 -25.00 -17.74 -21.70
N ARG A 61 -23.79 -17.19 -21.68
CA ARG A 61 -22.92 -17.12 -22.85
C ARG A 61 -22.24 -18.46 -23.11
N PRO A 62 -22.51 -19.12 -24.25
CA PRO A 62 -22.03 -20.46 -24.51
C PRO A 62 -20.51 -20.54 -24.74
N GLU A 63 -19.84 -19.41 -24.96
CA GLU A 63 -18.39 -19.25 -24.99
C GLU A 63 -17.74 -19.53 -23.62
N THR A 64 -18.52 -19.44 -22.53
CA THR A 64 -17.98 -19.52 -21.16
C THR A 64 -17.39 -20.89 -20.89
N TRP A 65 -16.12 -20.93 -20.48
CA TRP A 65 -15.46 -22.12 -19.97
C TRP A 65 -15.44 -22.12 -18.43
N ALA A 66 -15.08 -20.99 -17.83
CA ALA A 66 -15.11 -20.76 -16.38
C ALA A 66 -15.42 -19.29 -16.08
N TYR A 67 -15.88 -19.00 -14.87
CA TYR A 67 -16.32 -17.65 -14.46
C TYR A 67 -15.95 -17.31 -13.02
N GLY A 68 -16.27 -16.10 -12.56
CA GLY A 68 -15.95 -15.65 -11.21
C GLY A 68 -14.50 -15.20 -11.05
N LEU A 69 -13.90 -14.64 -12.11
CA LEU A 69 -12.55 -14.07 -12.09
C LEU A 69 -12.60 -12.54 -12.09
N ARG A 70 -11.63 -11.87 -11.47
CA ARG A 70 -11.56 -10.40 -11.46
C ARG A 70 -10.84 -9.89 -12.69
N ASN A 71 -9.54 -10.13 -12.74
CA ASN A 71 -8.63 -9.63 -13.76
C ASN A 71 -7.64 -10.74 -14.13
N PRO A 72 -8.09 -11.76 -14.89
CA PRO A 72 -7.25 -12.85 -15.37
C PRO A 72 -6.23 -12.33 -16.40
N TRP A 73 -5.05 -11.94 -15.92
CA TRP A 73 -4.03 -11.22 -16.70
C TRP A 73 -3.28 -12.11 -17.68
N ARG A 74 -2.58 -13.14 -17.17
CA ARG A 74 -1.81 -14.07 -18.01
C ARG A 74 -2.36 -15.48 -17.91
N LEU A 75 -2.72 -16.05 -19.06
CA LEU A 75 -3.09 -17.45 -19.23
C LEU A 75 -1.93 -18.25 -19.82
N CYS A 76 -1.75 -19.49 -19.35
CA CYS A 76 -0.84 -20.46 -19.92
C CYS A 76 -1.49 -21.84 -19.96
N VAL A 77 -1.45 -22.50 -21.12
CA VAL A 77 -1.79 -23.92 -21.22
C VAL A 77 -0.50 -24.73 -21.15
N ASP A 78 -0.44 -25.67 -20.22
CA ASP A 78 0.66 -26.62 -20.12
C ASP A 78 0.65 -27.57 -21.32
N PRO A 79 1.69 -27.57 -22.18
CA PRO A 79 1.75 -28.39 -23.39
C PRO A 79 1.94 -29.90 -23.11
N GLN A 80 2.17 -30.33 -21.88
CA GLN A 80 2.26 -31.77 -21.53
C GLN A 80 1.01 -32.28 -20.82
N THR A 81 0.44 -31.51 -19.90
CA THR A 81 -0.70 -31.98 -19.08
C THR A 81 -2.06 -31.50 -19.60
N GLY A 82 -2.10 -30.41 -20.37
CA GLY A 82 -3.35 -29.76 -20.77
C GLY A 82 -3.95 -28.86 -19.69
N HIS A 83 -3.31 -28.76 -18.53
CA HIS A 83 -3.70 -27.84 -17.47
C HIS A 83 -3.67 -26.39 -17.95
N ILE A 84 -4.68 -25.62 -17.56
CA ILE A 84 -4.81 -24.20 -17.89
C ILE A 84 -4.51 -23.41 -16.61
N TRP A 85 -3.41 -22.68 -16.60
CA TRP A 85 -3.05 -21.77 -15.51
C TRP A 85 -3.45 -20.35 -15.86
N VAL A 86 -4.00 -19.63 -14.89
CA VAL A 86 -4.33 -18.21 -15.03
C VAL A 86 -3.87 -17.45 -13.78
N GLY A 87 -3.02 -16.44 -13.98
CA GLY A 87 -2.80 -15.41 -12.96
C GLY A 87 -4.00 -14.46 -12.92
N ASN A 88 -4.54 -14.21 -11.73
CA ASN A 88 -5.67 -13.33 -11.49
C ASN A 88 -5.26 -12.24 -10.50
N ASN A 89 -5.23 -11.00 -10.99
CA ASN A 89 -4.92 -9.84 -10.17
C ASN A 89 -6.09 -9.51 -9.23
N GLY A 90 -5.78 -9.38 -7.94
CA GLY A 90 -6.72 -9.09 -6.84
C GLY A 90 -7.18 -7.63 -6.77
N GLN A 91 -8.12 -7.34 -5.86
CA GLN A 91 -8.59 -5.97 -5.60
C GLN A 91 -8.00 -5.38 -4.32
N ASP A 92 -8.24 -6.02 -3.17
CA ASP A 92 -8.08 -5.44 -1.84
C ASP A 92 -6.90 -6.02 -1.07
N LEU A 93 -6.92 -7.34 -0.84
CA LEU A 93 -5.99 -7.96 0.13
C LEU A 93 -5.30 -9.23 -0.37
N TRP A 94 -5.70 -9.77 -1.52
CA TRP A 94 -5.22 -11.07 -1.96
C TRP A 94 -4.99 -11.13 -3.45
N GLU A 95 -3.87 -11.74 -3.86
CA GLU A 95 -3.58 -12.13 -5.23
C GLU A 95 -3.79 -13.63 -5.42
N GLN A 96 -4.16 -14.08 -6.63
CA GLN A 96 -4.45 -15.49 -6.90
C GLN A 96 -3.89 -16.00 -8.21
N ALA A 97 -3.51 -17.28 -8.25
CA ALA A 97 -3.40 -18.04 -9.48
C ALA A 97 -4.29 -19.29 -9.42
N TYR A 98 -4.97 -19.56 -10.53
CA TYR A 98 -5.93 -20.64 -10.64
C TYR A 98 -5.48 -21.66 -11.69
N LEU A 99 -5.66 -22.94 -11.34
CA LEU A 99 -5.84 -24.01 -12.31
C LEU A 99 -7.30 -23.97 -12.77
N ILE A 100 -7.52 -23.70 -14.05
CA ILE A 100 -8.85 -23.47 -14.62
C ILE A 100 -9.54 -24.78 -14.95
N ASP A 101 -10.70 -25.01 -14.34
CA ASP A 101 -11.55 -26.17 -14.54
C ASP A 101 -12.83 -25.85 -15.30
N ARG A 102 -13.33 -26.85 -16.03
CA ARG A 102 -14.56 -26.75 -16.83
C ARG A 102 -15.77 -26.42 -15.94
N GLY A 103 -16.39 -25.26 -16.19
CA GLY A 103 -17.60 -24.81 -15.52
C GLY A 103 -17.38 -24.23 -14.12
N ALA A 104 -16.12 -24.09 -13.69
CA ALA A 104 -15.79 -23.61 -12.35
C ALA A 104 -16.20 -22.15 -12.14
N ASN A 105 -16.56 -21.84 -10.90
CA ASN A 105 -16.85 -20.49 -10.40
C ASN A 105 -15.81 -20.11 -9.37
N TYR A 106 -14.98 -19.11 -9.65
CA TYR A 106 -13.91 -18.66 -8.75
C TYR A 106 -14.37 -17.58 -7.74
N GLY A 107 -15.68 -17.34 -7.65
CA GLY A 107 -16.31 -16.62 -6.54
C GLY A 107 -16.26 -15.09 -6.62
N TRP A 108 -15.44 -14.50 -7.50
CA TRP A 108 -15.47 -13.05 -7.71
C TRP A 108 -16.87 -12.61 -8.17
N SER A 109 -17.48 -11.57 -7.63
CA SER A 109 -16.98 -10.61 -6.63
C SER A 109 -17.64 -10.76 -5.26
N VAL A 110 -18.18 -11.96 -4.96
CA VAL A 110 -18.66 -12.31 -3.61
C VAL A 110 -17.49 -12.65 -2.69
N MET A 111 -16.46 -13.29 -3.27
CA MET A 111 -15.19 -13.64 -2.63
C MET A 111 -14.03 -13.01 -3.39
N GLU A 112 -12.95 -12.71 -2.67
CA GLU A 112 -11.64 -12.40 -3.23
C GLU A 112 -10.67 -13.54 -2.84
N GLY A 113 -10.38 -14.43 -3.79
CA GLY A 113 -9.71 -15.70 -3.47
C GLY A 113 -10.54 -16.52 -2.47
N SER A 114 -9.92 -16.97 -1.38
CA SER A 114 -10.60 -17.69 -0.30
C SER A 114 -11.36 -16.79 0.69
N HIS A 115 -11.36 -15.46 0.51
CA HIS A 115 -11.77 -14.50 1.53
C HIS A 115 -13.10 -13.79 1.20
N PRO A 116 -13.96 -13.52 2.19
CA PRO A 116 -15.17 -12.72 2.00
C PRO A 116 -14.88 -11.33 1.41
N PHE A 117 -15.67 -10.93 0.41
CA PHE A 117 -15.56 -9.61 -0.22
C PHE A 117 -16.90 -8.84 -0.14
N TYR A 118 -17.81 -9.01 -1.11
CA TYR A 118 -19.18 -8.48 -1.02
C TYR A 118 -20.20 -9.61 -0.86
N LEU A 119 -20.40 -10.05 0.39
CA LEU A 119 -21.25 -11.20 0.70
C LEU A 119 -22.73 -11.02 0.32
N ASP A 120 -23.20 -9.78 0.23
CA ASP A 120 -24.58 -9.45 -0.12
C ASP A 120 -24.86 -9.50 -1.64
N ARG A 121 -23.82 -9.69 -2.48
CA ARG A 121 -24.01 -9.82 -3.93
C ARG A 121 -24.66 -11.14 -4.29
N ALA A 122 -25.43 -11.11 -5.38
CA ALA A 122 -26.02 -12.30 -5.95
C ALA A 122 -24.94 -13.32 -6.32
N ARG A 123 -25.16 -14.59 -5.97
CA ARG A 123 -24.25 -15.69 -6.30
C ARG A 123 -24.65 -16.34 -7.62
N GLY A 124 -23.66 -16.79 -8.37
CA GLY A 124 -23.84 -17.61 -9.55
C GLY A 124 -24.39 -19.01 -9.20
N PRO A 125 -24.80 -19.78 -10.20
CA PRO A 125 -25.51 -21.05 -9.99
C PRO A 125 -24.64 -22.21 -9.49
N THR A 126 -23.30 -22.09 -9.50
CA THR A 126 -22.38 -23.17 -9.10
C THR A 126 -21.53 -22.80 -7.88
N PRO A 127 -21.09 -23.80 -7.07
CA PRO A 127 -20.27 -23.57 -5.89
C PRO A 127 -18.93 -22.89 -6.22
N PHE A 128 -18.40 -22.13 -5.25
CA PHE A 128 -17.10 -21.48 -5.39
C PHE A 128 -15.96 -22.48 -5.27
N VAL A 129 -14.96 -22.31 -6.14
CA VAL A 129 -13.72 -23.06 -6.14
C VAL A 129 -12.62 -22.16 -5.57
N PRO A 130 -11.86 -22.61 -4.55
CA PRO A 130 -10.78 -21.81 -3.99
C PRO A 130 -9.62 -21.66 -4.98
N PRO A 131 -8.76 -20.65 -4.80
CA PRO A 131 -7.53 -20.50 -5.57
C PRO A 131 -6.58 -21.68 -5.42
N THR A 132 -5.87 -21.99 -6.50
CA THR A 132 -4.81 -23.01 -6.47
C THR A 132 -3.58 -22.49 -5.74
N LEU A 133 -3.27 -21.20 -5.95
CA LEU A 133 -2.22 -20.47 -5.24
C LEU A 133 -2.82 -19.11 -4.85
N GLU A 134 -2.58 -18.68 -3.62
CA GLU A 134 -2.99 -17.36 -3.14
C GLU A 134 -1.88 -16.73 -2.32
N HIS A 135 -1.74 -15.41 -2.44
CA HIS A 135 -0.76 -14.62 -1.72
C HIS A 135 -1.46 -13.43 -1.07
N PRO A 136 -1.23 -13.17 0.23
CA PRO A 136 -1.72 -11.96 0.84
C PRO A 136 -0.99 -10.75 0.25
N HIS A 137 -1.61 -9.59 0.38
CA HIS A 137 -1.04 -8.30 0.01
C HIS A 137 0.19 -7.90 0.85
N SER A 138 0.44 -8.61 1.93
CA SER A 138 1.70 -8.58 2.69
C SER A 138 2.85 -9.33 2.01
N GLU A 139 2.62 -9.98 0.86
CA GLU A 139 3.60 -10.76 0.09
C GLU A 139 3.61 -10.40 -1.43
N ALA A 140 2.45 -10.29 -2.07
CA ALA A 140 2.26 -9.99 -3.50
C ALA A 140 1.16 -8.94 -3.72
N ARG A 141 1.11 -8.20 -4.83
CA ARG A 141 0.26 -7.00 -4.98
C ARG A 141 -0.42 -6.80 -6.31
N SER A 142 0.09 -7.43 -7.35
CA SER A 142 -0.41 -7.34 -8.71
C SER A 142 0.14 -8.55 -9.45
N LEU A 143 -0.45 -9.72 -9.19
CA LEU A 143 0.05 -10.97 -9.73
C LEU A 143 -0.14 -11.01 -11.24
N THR A 144 0.98 -11.14 -11.93
CA THR A 144 1.05 -11.13 -13.39
C THR A 144 0.66 -12.49 -13.97
N GLY A 145 0.87 -13.58 -13.22
CA GLY A 145 0.75 -14.94 -13.72
C GLY A 145 2.05 -15.39 -14.39
N GLY A 146 2.01 -16.50 -15.13
CA GLY A 146 3.24 -17.23 -15.45
C GLY A 146 3.16 -18.22 -16.60
N VAL A 147 4.23 -18.98 -16.80
CA VAL A 147 4.38 -20.06 -17.80
C VAL A 147 4.73 -21.38 -17.13
N VAL A 148 4.39 -22.51 -17.76
CA VAL A 148 4.92 -23.81 -17.34
C VAL A 148 6.27 -24.07 -18.03
N TYR A 149 7.32 -24.26 -17.24
CA TYR A 149 8.68 -24.39 -17.74
C TYR A 149 9.06 -25.85 -18.06
N TYR A 150 9.59 -26.09 -19.27
CA TYR A 150 10.15 -27.38 -19.69
C TYR A 150 11.49 -27.23 -20.42
N GLY A 151 12.20 -26.12 -20.22
CA GLY A 151 13.55 -25.92 -20.73
C GLY A 151 14.55 -26.92 -20.12
N GLN A 152 15.75 -26.95 -20.68
CA GLN A 152 16.82 -27.85 -20.27
C GLN A 152 17.79 -27.17 -19.29
N ARG A 153 17.84 -25.84 -19.26
CA ARG A 153 18.77 -25.10 -18.40
C ARG A 153 18.52 -25.30 -16.91
N TYR A 154 17.26 -25.44 -16.50
CA TYR A 154 16.85 -25.64 -15.09
C TYR A 154 16.08 -26.94 -14.90
N PRO A 155 16.74 -28.12 -14.91
CA PRO A 155 16.06 -29.41 -14.76
C PRO A 155 15.14 -29.50 -13.54
N GLU A 156 15.54 -28.86 -12.44
CA GLU A 156 14.82 -28.79 -11.17
C GLU A 156 13.54 -27.95 -11.21
N LEU A 157 13.33 -27.14 -12.25
CA LEU A 157 12.12 -26.34 -12.47
C LEU A 157 11.19 -26.95 -13.54
N ARG A 158 11.57 -28.07 -14.17
CA ARG A 158 10.74 -28.72 -15.18
C ARG A 158 9.36 -29.08 -14.64
N GLY A 159 8.31 -28.74 -15.40
CA GLY A 159 6.91 -28.90 -15.03
C GLY A 159 6.39 -27.92 -13.99
N ALA A 160 7.20 -26.94 -13.55
CA ALA A 160 6.74 -25.90 -12.66
C ALA A 160 6.03 -24.79 -13.44
N TYR A 161 4.89 -24.34 -12.91
CA TYR A 161 4.30 -23.06 -13.25
C TYR A 161 5.14 -21.95 -12.57
N ILE A 162 5.89 -21.20 -13.37
CA ILE A 162 6.72 -20.08 -12.94
C ILE A 162 5.96 -18.79 -13.20
N TYR A 163 5.66 -18.05 -12.14
CA TYR A 163 4.86 -16.82 -12.17
C TYR A 163 5.47 -15.76 -11.27
N GLY A 164 4.99 -14.52 -11.39
CA GLY A 164 5.50 -13.42 -10.59
C GLY A 164 4.51 -12.28 -10.43
N ASP A 165 5.00 -11.25 -9.75
CA ASP A 165 4.23 -10.08 -9.34
C ASP A 165 4.82 -8.79 -9.92
N TYR A 166 3.96 -7.93 -10.47
CA TYR A 166 4.36 -6.67 -11.07
C TYR A 166 4.90 -5.66 -10.05
N SER A 167 4.31 -5.63 -8.85
CA SER A 167 4.55 -4.59 -7.86
C SER A 167 5.71 -4.92 -6.92
N THR A 168 5.92 -6.21 -6.60
CA THR A 168 6.99 -6.67 -5.71
C THR A 168 8.20 -7.24 -6.45
N GLY A 169 8.05 -7.62 -7.73
CA GLY A 169 9.13 -8.24 -8.51
C GLY A 169 9.50 -9.66 -8.07
N LYS A 170 8.74 -10.24 -7.14
CA LYS A 170 8.92 -11.62 -6.69
C LYS A 170 8.50 -12.60 -7.78
N ILE A 171 9.20 -13.73 -7.82
CA ILE A 171 8.97 -14.84 -8.75
C ILE A 171 8.86 -16.12 -7.93
N TRP A 172 7.80 -16.89 -8.16
CA TRP A 172 7.57 -18.18 -7.54
C TRP A 172 7.48 -19.29 -8.59
N GLY A 173 7.67 -20.51 -8.14
CA GLY A 173 7.41 -21.72 -8.89
C GLY A 173 6.47 -22.62 -8.11
N ALA A 174 5.49 -23.22 -8.80
CA ALA A 174 4.60 -24.21 -8.23
C ALA A 174 4.43 -25.43 -9.14
N ARG A 175 4.17 -26.62 -8.56
CA ARG A 175 3.75 -27.83 -9.27
C ARG A 175 2.46 -28.34 -8.70
N HIS A 176 1.61 -28.83 -9.58
CA HIS A 176 0.31 -29.42 -9.25
C HIS A 176 0.18 -30.78 -9.93
N ASP A 177 -0.30 -31.79 -9.21
CA ASP A 177 -0.44 -33.16 -9.73
C ASP A 177 -1.82 -33.46 -10.33
N GLY A 178 -2.71 -32.46 -10.33
CA GLY A 178 -4.11 -32.56 -10.75
C GLY A 178 -5.08 -32.65 -9.58
N GLN A 179 -4.60 -32.85 -8.36
CA GLN A 179 -5.41 -32.85 -7.13
C GLN A 179 -4.94 -31.80 -6.12
N ALA A 180 -3.63 -31.63 -5.96
CA ALA A 180 -3.06 -30.68 -5.01
C ALA A 180 -1.75 -30.07 -5.51
N VAL A 181 -1.38 -28.94 -4.90
CA VAL A 181 -0.05 -28.34 -5.04
C VAL A 181 0.95 -29.22 -4.28
N VAL A 182 1.91 -29.81 -5.01
CA VAL A 182 2.91 -30.73 -4.46
C VAL A 182 4.27 -30.07 -4.21
N TRP A 183 4.47 -28.87 -4.76
CA TRP A 183 5.65 -28.06 -4.56
C TRP A 183 5.32 -26.59 -4.83
N HIS A 184 5.76 -25.70 -3.96
CA HIS A 184 5.63 -24.26 -4.11
C HIS A 184 6.81 -23.57 -3.43
N ARG A 185 7.48 -22.64 -4.13
CA ARG A 185 8.67 -21.96 -3.62
C ARG A 185 8.88 -20.61 -4.30
N GLU A 186 9.34 -19.62 -3.53
CA GLU A 186 9.94 -18.39 -4.07
C GLU A 186 11.29 -18.70 -4.75
N LEU A 187 11.40 -18.34 -6.03
CA LEU A 187 12.57 -18.56 -6.88
C LEU A 187 13.50 -17.34 -6.92
N ALA A 188 12.94 -16.13 -6.90
CA ALA A 188 13.70 -14.89 -6.91
C ALA A 188 12.92 -13.76 -6.25
N ASP A 189 13.65 -12.88 -5.57
CA ASP A 189 13.19 -11.59 -5.06
C ASP A 189 13.96 -10.52 -5.82
N THR A 190 13.28 -9.84 -6.75
CA THR A 190 13.92 -8.94 -7.71
C THR A 190 13.31 -7.55 -7.60
N SER A 191 14.01 -6.55 -8.13
CA SER A 191 13.40 -5.23 -8.29
C SER A 191 12.49 -5.16 -9.52
N LEU A 192 12.41 -6.15 -10.41
CA LEU A 192 11.72 -6.01 -11.71
C LEU A 192 10.24 -5.63 -11.57
N GLN A 193 9.73 -4.79 -12.48
CA GLN A 193 8.29 -4.58 -12.69
C GLN A 193 7.77 -5.58 -13.72
N ILE A 194 7.49 -6.80 -13.25
CA ILE A 194 7.23 -7.95 -14.11
C ILE A 194 5.87 -7.81 -14.81
N THR A 195 5.89 -7.57 -16.12
CA THR A 195 4.67 -7.44 -16.94
C THR A 195 4.28 -8.72 -17.67
N GLY A 196 5.20 -9.67 -17.78
CA GLY A 196 4.92 -10.95 -18.40
C GLY A 196 6.07 -11.93 -18.32
N PHE A 197 5.74 -13.18 -18.65
CA PHE A 197 6.68 -14.27 -18.84
C PHE A 197 6.55 -14.81 -20.26
N GLY A 198 7.60 -15.42 -20.78
CA GLY A 198 7.62 -16.08 -22.07
C GLY A 198 8.58 -17.27 -22.05
N LEU A 199 8.51 -18.07 -23.10
CA LEU A 199 9.50 -19.09 -23.39
C LEU A 199 10.09 -18.77 -24.76
N ASP A 200 11.41 -18.92 -24.91
CA ASP A 200 12.06 -18.83 -26.22
C ASP A 200 11.79 -20.10 -27.06
N THR A 201 12.38 -20.17 -28.26
CA THR A 201 12.21 -21.31 -29.17
C THR A 201 12.86 -22.61 -28.67
N GLN A 202 13.67 -22.55 -27.61
CA GLN A 202 14.27 -23.70 -26.94
C GLN A 202 13.50 -24.09 -25.67
N GLY A 203 12.44 -23.36 -25.33
CA GLY A 203 11.67 -23.56 -24.11
C GLY A 203 12.31 -22.92 -22.87
N GLU A 204 13.27 -22.01 -23.05
CA GLU A 204 13.94 -21.32 -21.95
C GLU A 204 13.20 -20.06 -21.50
N LEU A 205 13.29 -19.77 -20.19
CA LEU A 205 12.49 -18.74 -19.54
C LEU A 205 12.93 -17.32 -19.94
N LEU A 206 11.95 -16.50 -20.33
CA LEU A 206 12.05 -15.07 -20.52
C LEU A 206 11.11 -14.34 -19.54
N ILE A 207 11.58 -13.24 -18.96
CA ILE A 207 10.85 -12.40 -18.01
C ILE A 207 10.85 -10.97 -18.57
N CYS A 208 9.67 -10.36 -18.71
CA CYS A 208 9.52 -9.02 -19.26
C CYS A 208 9.41 -7.98 -18.13
N ASP A 209 10.25 -6.96 -18.18
CA ASP A 209 10.28 -5.83 -17.25
C ASP A 209 9.83 -4.53 -17.93
N HIS A 210 9.09 -3.70 -17.20
CA HIS A 210 8.56 -2.41 -17.64
C HIS A 210 9.13 -1.21 -16.86
N ARG A 211 10.31 -1.33 -16.24
CA ARG A 211 10.98 -0.14 -15.68
C ARG A 211 11.42 0.82 -16.77
N ALA A 212 11.92 2.00 -16.38
CA ALA A 212 12.27 3.07 -17.32
C ALA A 212 13.24 2.65 -18.44
N GLU A 213 14.13 1.69 -18.19
CA GLU A 213 15.02 1.12 -19.23
C GLU A 213 14.43 -0.13 -19.89
N GLY A 214 13.52 -0.84 -19.22
CA GLY A 214 12.82 -2.05 -19.68
C GLY A 214 13.74 -3.19 -20.10
N GLY A 215 13.23 -4.42 -20.20
CA GLY A 215 14.06 -5.50 -20.73
C GLY A 215 13.47 -6.88 -20.70
N LEU A 216 14.22 -7.80 -21.30
CA LEU A 216 14.01 -9.25 -21.21
C LEU A 216 15.10 -9.85 -20.34
N TYR A 217 14.68 -10.58 -19.32
CA TYR A 217 15.55 -11.20 -18.32
C TYR A 217 15.34 -12.71 -18.32
N THR A 218 16.26 -13.43 -17.69
CA THR A 218 16.11 -14.86 -17.38
C THR A 218 16.60 -15.08 -15.96
N LEU A 219 16.17 -16.17 -15.33
CA LEU A 219 16.75 -16.57 -14.05
C LEU A 219 18.20 -16.99 -14.27
N VAL A 220 19.05 -16.77 -13.28
CA VAL A 220 20.40 -17.32 -13.17
C VAL A 220 20.52 -17.85 -11.74
N PRO A 221 21.12 -19.04 -11.53
CA PRO A 221 21.35 -19.52 -10.17
C PRO A 221 22.20 -18.52 -9.40
N ASN A 222 21.74 -18.13 -8.21
CA ASN A 222 22.58 -17.34 -7.30
C ASN A 222 23.78 -18.20 -6.89
N ASP A 223 24.95 -17.88 -7.42
CA ASP A 223 26.22 -18.31 -6.86
C ASP A 223 26.55 -17.26 -5.79
N PRO A 224 26.46 -17.58 -4.48
CA PRO A 224 26.84 -16.63 -3.44
C PRO A 224 28.36 -16.48 -3.51
N GLY A 225 28.82 -15.66 -4.44
CA GLY A 225 30.23 -15.32 -4.54
C GLY A 225 30.71 -14.81 -3.18
N PRO A 226 32.00 -15.02 -2.84
CA PRO A 226 32.57 -14.50 -1.61
C PRO A 226 32.64 -12.97 -1.70
N GLY A 227 31.58 -12.26 -1.31
CA GLY A 227 31.60 -10.79 -1.33
C GLY A 227 30.27 -10.04 -1.46
N ALA A 228 29.12 -10.69 -1.62
CA ALA A 228 27.86 -9.98 -1.36
C ALA A 228 27.82 -9.64 0.14
N GLN A 229 28.07 -8.38 0.52
CA GLN A 229 27.85 -7.96 1.89
C GLN A 229 26.38 -8.21 2.21
N SER A 230 26.12 -9.20 3.06
CA SER A 230 24.79 -9.45 3.60
C SER A 230 24.30 -8.17 4.27
N PHE A 231 23.02 -7.84 4.06
CA PHE A 231 22.38 -6.74 4.79
C PHE A 231 22.65 -6.90 6.31
N PRO A 232 22.99 -5.82 7.04
CA PRO A 232 23.36 -5.89 8.46
C PRO A 232 22.35 -6.69 9.30
N GLN A 233 22.82 -7.70 10.02
CA GLN A 233 21.97 -8.58 10.84
C GLN A 233 21.70 -7.98 12.22
N THR A 234 22.58 -7.09 12.69
CA THR A 234 22.34 -6.29 13.90
C THR A 234 22.24 -4.80 13.58
N LEU A 235 21.62 -4.04 14.48
CA LEU A 235 21.54 -2.59 14.36
C LEU A 235 22.93 -1.96 14.55
N SER A 236 23.78 -2.55 15.38
CA SER A 236 25.18 -2.12 15.54
C SER A 236 26.02 -2.24 14.27
N GLU A 237 25.74 -3.23 13.41
CA GLU A 237 26.41 -3.40 12.11
C GLU A 237 25.99 -2.35 11.07
N THR A 238 24.89 -1.62 11.29
CA THR A 238 24.41 -0.60 10.34
C THR A 238 25.26 0.67 10.31
N GLY A 239 26.00 0.94 11.40
CA GLY A 239 26.74 2.19 11.58
C GLY A 239 25.87 3.45 11.79
N LEU A 240 24.56 3.29 12.03
CA LEU A 240 23.64 4.42 12.26
C LEU A 240 23.73 4.99 13.68
N PHE A 241 24.22 4.20 14.64
CA PHE A 241 24.29 4.57 16.05
C PHE A 241 25.73 4.44 16.55
N ARG A 242 26.25 5.49 17.19
CA ARG A 242 27.53 5.44 17.91
C ARG A 242 27.45 4.47 19.09
N SER A 243 26.29 4.41 19.74
CA SER A 243 25.99 3.46 20.80
C SER A 243 24.54 3.02 20.64
N VAL A 244 24.34 1.76 20.22
CA VAL A 244 22.99 1.18 20.18
C VAL A 244 22.43 1.06 21.60
N ALA A 245 23.23 0.57 22.55
CA ALA A 245 22.80 0.40 23.94
C ALA A 245 22.33 1.70 24.62
N GLY A 246 22.99 2.82 24.30
CA GLY A 246 22.60 4.14 24.80
C GLY A 246 21.59 4.87 23.92
N HIS A 247 21.17 4.26 22.80
CA HIS A 247 20.40 4.89 21.72
C HIS A 247 20.99 6.27 21.32
N VAL A 248 22.30 6.28 21.07
CA VAL A 248 23.03 7.49 20.67
C VAL A 248 23.25 7.43 19.16
N PRO A 249 22.50 8.21 18.35
CA PRO A 249 22.67 8.23 16.91
C PRO A 249 24.04 8.80 16.52
N GLU A 250 24.54 8.42 15.35
CA GLU A 250 25.69 9.11 14.76
C GLU A 250 25.34 10.58 14.44
N PRO A 251 26.29 11.54 14.51
CA PRO A 251 26.01 12.95 14.25
C PRO A 251 25.44 13.25 12.85
N GLY A 252 25.65 12.34 11.89
CA GLY A 252 25.08 12.44 10.54
C GLY A 252 23.59 12.06 10.45
N LEU A 253 23.00 11.49 11.50
CA LEU A 253 21.57 11.24 11.59
C LEU A 253 20.87 12.50 12.09
N ILE A 254 20.17 13.17 11.18
CA ILE A 254 19.46 14.41 11.47
C ILE A 254 18.12 14.06 12.12
N PRO A 255 17.87 14.44 13.39
CA PRO A 255 16.60 14.16 14.05
C PRO A 255 15.49 15.01 13.43
N TYR A 256 14.28 14.47 13.42
CA TYR A 256 13.10 15.23 13.03
C TYR A 256 11.85 14.76 13.76
N SER A 257 10.83 15.61 13.72
CA SER A 257 9.51 15.37 14.28
C SER A 257 8.42 15.71 13.26
N VAL A 258 7.21 15.19 13.46
CA VAL A 258 6.07 15.36 12.57
C VAL A 258 4.93 16.03 13.31
N ASN A 259 4.17 16.91 12.67
CA ASN A 259 3.02 17.60 13.28
C ASN A 259 1.96 16.64 13.83
N ALA A 260 1.55 15.65 13.03
CA ALA A 260 0.56 14.65 13.41
C ALA A 260 1.17 13.24 13.31
N PRO A 261 1.49 12.57 14.43
CA PRO A 261 2.09 11.24 14.39
C PRO A 261 1.05 10.17 14.03
N LEU A 262 1.42 9.25 13.12
CA LEU A 262 0.68 7.99 12.89
C LEU A 262 0.50 7.23 14.21
N TRP A 263 -0.71 6.77 14.53
CA TRP A 263 -0.99 5.92 15.69
C TRP A 263 -0.25 4.57 15.60
N SER A 264 0.34 4.12 16.70
CA SER A 264 1.11 2.86 16.75
C SER A 264 1.01 2.25 18.15
N ASP A 265 -0.21 2.01 18.61
CA ASP A 265 -0.52 1.32 19.88
C ASP A 265 0.05 1.98 21.14
N GLY A 266 0.14 3.32 21.12
CA GLY A 266 0.72 4.12 22.21
C GLY A 266 2.25 4.22 22.19
N ALA A 267 2.93 3.64 21.20
CA ALA A 267 4.38 3.67 21.14
C ALA A 267 4.95 5.09 20.97
N TYR A 268 5.93 5.42 21.80
CA TYR A 268 6.80 6.57 21.61
C TYR A 268 7.68 6.36 20.37
N LYS A 269 7.95 7.44 19.63
CA LYS A 269 8.69 7.37 18.35
C LYS A 269 9.75 8.45 18.25
N GLU A 270 10.96 8.03 17.94
CA GLU A 270 12.04 8.91 17.47
C GLU A 270 12.31 8.67 16.00
N ARG A 271 12.71 9.72 15.28
CA ARG A 271 12.92 9.68 13.84
C ARG A 271 14.18 10.42 13.45
N TYR A 272 14.89 9.85 12.49
CA TYR A 272 16.09 10.42 11.93
C TYR A 272 16.11 10.23 10.42
N LEU A 273 16.84 11.09 9.72
CA LEU A 273 17.18 10.90 8.32
C LEU A 273 18.69 11.00 8.15
N ALA A 274 19.23 10.16 7.27
CA ALA A 274 20.62 10.19 6.83
C ALA A 274 20.65 10.23 5.31
N LEU A 275 21.48 11.13 4.76
CA LEU A 275 21.68 11.29 3.32
C LEU A 275 23.06 10.75 2.94
N PRO A 276 23.24 10.27 1.69
CA PRO A 276 24.57 10.02 1.15
C PRO A 276 25.38 11.33 1.11
N PRO A 277 26.72 11.26 1.05
CA PRO A 277 27.56 12.43 0.81
C PRO A 277 27.08 13.23 -0.41
N ASP A 278 27.00 14.56 -0.27
CA ASP A 278 26.50 15.50 -1.28
C ASP A 278 25.04 15.27 -1.75
N GLY A 279 24.30 14.40 -1.05
CA GLY A 279 22.89 14.14 -1.32
C GLY A 279 22.01 15.34 -0.98
N HIS A 280 21.02 15.61 -1.84
CA HIS A 280 20.01 16.64 -1.59
C HIS A 280 18.60 16.05 -1.66
N ILE A 281 17.74 16.52 -0.77
CA ILE A 281 16.31 16.22 -0.72
C ILE A 281 15.61 17.14 -1.72
N GLU A 282 14.90 16.58 -2.70
CA GLU A 282 14.03 17.39 -3.55
C GLU A 282 12.77 17.73 -2.78
N PHE A 283 12.67 18.99 -2.38
CA PHE A 283 11.49 19.52 -1.73
C PHE A 283 10.37 19.63 -2.75
N THR A 284 9.21 19.10 -2.39
CA THR A 284 7.98 19.24 -3.15
C THR A 284 6.86 19.66 -2.21
N ARG A 285 5.90 20.42 -2.76
CA ARG A 285 4.66 20.80 -2.08
C ARG A 285 3.55 19.75 -2.23
N SER A 286 3.88 18.61 -2.82
CA SER A 286 2.99 17.46 -2.99
C SER A 286 3.19 16.47 -1.83
N ARG A 287 3.18 15.16 -2.10
CA ARG A 287 3.29 14.11 -1.08
C ARG A 287 4.74 13.99 -0.56
N GLY A 288 5.17 12.79 -0.18
CA GLY A 288 6.54 12.54 0.28
C GLY A 288 7.58 13.25 -0.59
N TRP A 289 8.60 13.86 0.03
CA TRP A 289 9.72 14.42 -0.72
C TRP A 289 10.52 13.34 -1.45
N ASN A 290 11.33 13.73 -2.45
CA ASN A 290 12.23 12.79 -3.11
C ASN A 290 13.62 12.85 -2.48
N PHE A 291 14.25 11.69 -2.41
CA PHE A 291 15.56 11.51 -1.80
C PHE A 291 16.54 10.84 -2.78
N PRO A 292 17.84 11.09 -2.65
CA PRO A 292 18.85 10.43 -3.48
C PRO A 292 19.05 8.96 -3.04
N ASP A 293 19.58 8.15 -3.96
CA ASP A 293 19.97 6.77 -3.64
C ASP A 293 21.03 6.73 -2.54
N GLY A 294 20.93 5.78 -1.62
CA GLY A 294 21.74 5.71 -0.39
C GLY A 294 21.12 6.42 0.82
N THR A 295 19.95 7.04 0.70
CA THR A 295 19.23 7.64 1.82
C THR A 295 18.72 6.57 2.79
N VAL A 296 18.80 6.83 4.10
CA VAL A 296 18.22 5.99 5.15
C VAL A 296 17.32 6.84 6.05
N LEU A 297 16.05 6.44 6.15
CA LEU A 297 15.12 7.00 7.12
C LEU A 297 14.98 6.03 8.28
N VAL A 298 15.16 6.52 9.50
CA VAL A 298 15.16 5.71 10.72
C VAL A 298 13.96 6.10 11.57
N LYS A 299 13.24 5.11 12.09
CA LYS A 299 12.17 5.31 13.08
C LYS A 299 12.30 4.27 14.18
N SER A 300 12.59 4.71 15.40
CA SER A 300 12.65 3.84 16.58
C SER A 300 11.39 3.96 17.41
N PHE A 301 10.92 2.83 17.93
CA PHE A 301 9.70 2.71 18.71
C PHE A 301 10.03 2.20 20.12
N ALA A 302 9.46 2.85 21.12
CA ALA A 302 9.53 2.42 22.50
C ALA A 302 8.13 2.30 23.12
N LEU A 303 7.99 1.35 24.04
CA LEU A 303 6.82 1.22 24.90
C LEU A 303 7.17 1.63 26.32
N ASP A 304 6.19 2.16 27.05
CA ASP A 304 6.32 2.42 28.47
C ASP A 304 6.36 1.10 29.26
N VAL A 305 7.17 1.07 30.31
CA VAL A 305 7.35 -0.09 31.20
C VAL A 305 6.23 -0.13 32.27
N PRO A 306 5.53 -1.27 32.46
CA PRO A 306 4.53 -1.42 33.52
C PRO A 306 5.05 -1.17 34.93
N GLY A 307 4.18 -0.71 35.82
CA GLY A 307 4.47 -0.64 37.27
C GLY A 307 5.43 0.45 37.71
N MET A 308 5.87 1.33 36.80
CA MET A 308 6.76 2.44 37.12
C MET A 308 5.99 3.72 37.42
N ALA A 309 6.42 4.46 38.45
CA ALA A 309 5.80 5.73 38.86
C ALA A 309 6.17 6.91 37.93
N GLN A 310 7.24 6.78 37.16
CA GLN A 310 7.60 7.68 36.06
C GLN A 310 7.70 6.84 34.78
N PRO A 311 7.31 7.36 33.61
CA PRO A 311 7.37 6.62 32.36
C PRO A 311 8.83 6.35 31.98
N GLU A 312 9.30 5.14 32.32
CA GLU A 312 10.51 4.59 31.74
C GLU A 312 10.12 3.90 30.43
N ARG A 313 10.90 4.16 29.38
CA ARG A 313 10.64 3.63 28.04
C ARG A 313 11.66 2.57 27.69
N ARG A 314 11.19 1.53 27.01
CA ARG A 314 12.03 0.46 26.48
C ARG A 314 11.89 0.41 24.97
N TRP A 315 13.01 0.46 24.26
CA TRP A 315 13.04 0.30 22.81
C TRP A 315 12.64 -1.13 22.43
N ILE A 316 11.73 -1.25 21.48
CA ILE A 316 11.21 -2.54 21.01
C ILE A 316 11.46 -2.76 19.52
N GLU A 317 11.51 -1.69 18.73
CA GLU A 317 11.70 -1.77 17.28
C GLU A 317 12.50 -0.57 16.76
N THR A 318 13.39 -0.82 15.79
CA THR A 318 13.92 0.23 14.90
C THR A 318 13.60 -0.14 13.46
N ARG A 319 12.83 0.69 12.77
CA ARG A 319 12.53 0.55 11.34
C ARG A 319 13.45 1.43 10.51
N LEU A 320 14.00 0.86 9.45
CA LEU A 320 14.75 1.56 8.41
C LEU A 320 13.93 1.56 7.13
N LEU A 321 13.82 2.71 6.46
CA LEU A 321 13.43 2.79 5.07
C LEU A 321 14.66 3.23 4.28
N VAL A 322 15.17 2.36 3.42
CA VAL A 322 16.46 2.53 2.75
C VAL A 322 16.22 2.70 1.26
N LYS A 323 16.77 3.77 0.67
CA LYS A 323 16.73 3.99 -0.77
C LYS A 323 17.96 3.37 -1.42
N GLN A 324 17.77 2.35 -2.25
CA GLN A 324 18.85 1.64 -2.94
C GLN A 324 18.41 1.29 -4.36
N GLN A 325 19.30 1.49 -5.33
CA GLN A 325 19.05 1.22 -6.75
C GLN A 325 17.76 1.91 -7.26
N GLY A 326 17.46 3.09 -6.71
CA GLY A 326 16.27 3.88 -7.05
C GLY A 326 14.99 3.46 -6.32
N GLU A 327 15.03 2.39 -5.52
CA GLU A 327 13.86 1.83 -4.82
C GLU A 327 13.93 2.01 -3.31
N TRP A 328 12.77 2.05 -2.67
CA TRP A 328 12.67 2.04 -1.21
C TRP A 328 12.43 0.62 -0.69
N ALA A 329 13.23 0.21 0.28
CA ALA A 329 13.07 -1.05 0.99
C ALA A 329 12.96 -0.81 2.50
N GLY A 330 11.92 -1.38 3.13
CA GLY A 330 11.68 -1.26 4.56
C GLY A 330 12.28 -2.43 5.34
N TYR A 331 12.99 -2.19 6.43
CA TYR A 331 13.58 -3.21 7.31
C TYR A 331 13.20 -2.93 8.76
N SER A 332 12.90 -3.98 9.53
CA SER A 332 12.65 -3.87 10.98
C SER A 332 13.76 -4.59 11.75
N TYR A 333 14.22 -3.97 12.83
CA TYR A 333 15.09 -4.56 13.84
C TYR A 333 14.33 -4.67 15.16
N ARG A 334 14.36 -5.84 15.78
CA ARG A 334 13.79 -6.09 17.10
C ARG A 334 14.88 -5.92 18.16
N TRP A 335 14.64 -5.02 19.11
CA TRP A 335 15.55 -4.83 20.24
C TRP A 335 15.58 -6.04 21.15
N ASN A 336 16.77 -6.36 21.67
CA ASN A 336 16.93 -7.42 22.65
C ASN A 336 16.46 -6.99 24.04
N GLU A 337 16.33 -7.97 24.93
CA GLU A 337 15.82 -7.70 26.25
C GLU A 337 16.80 -6.85 27.08
N GLU A 338 18.10 -7.03 26.88
CA GLU A 338 19.15 -6.31 27.60
C GLU A 338 19.30 -4.86 27.14
N GLN A 339 18.58 -4.42 26.10
CA GLN A 339 18.69 -3.08 25.48
C GLN A 339 20.13 -2.75 25.06
N THR A 340 20.85 -3.74 24.56
CA THR A 340 22.24 -3.58 24.10
C THR A 340 22.36 -3.54 22.58
N ASP A 341 21.44 -4.20 21.86
CA ASP A 341 21.40 -4.21 20.40
C ASP A 341 19.98 -4.55 19.87
N ALA A 342 19.82 -4.54 18.56
CA ALA A 342 18.61 -5.02 17.90
C ALA A 342 18.95 -5.93 16.72
N PHE A 343 18.14 -6.95 16.47
CA PHE A 343 18.37 -7.98 15.46
C PHE A 343 17.37 -7.86 14.31
N LEU A 344 17.85 -8.07 13.09
CA LEU A 344 17.03 -8.00 11.89
C LEU A 344 15.86 -8.97 11.98
N VAL A 345 14.64 -8.44 11.84
CA VAL A 345 13.42 -9.23 11.75
C VAL A 345 13.39 -9.97 10.41
N PRO A 346 12.97 -11.25 10.37
CA PRO A 346 12.80 -12.00 9.13
C PRO A 346 11.97 -11.26 8.07
N ALA A 347 12.20 -11.57 6.79
CA ALA A 347 11.52 -10.88 5.70
C ALA A 347 9.99 -10.99 5.75
N ALA A 348 9.47 -12.10 6.29
CA ALA A 348 8.04 -12.35 6.49
C ALA A 348 7.42 -11.57 7.66
N GLY A 349 8.20 -10.79 8.40
CA GLY A 349 7.74 -10.15 9.65
C GLY A 349 7.72 -11.13 10.82
N MET A 350 7.26 -10.66 11.98
CA MET A 350 7.05 -11.49 13.16
C MET A 350 6.11 -10.83 14.18
N ASP A 351 5.54 -11.62 15.09
CA ASP A 351 4.74 -11.13 16.21
C ASP A 351 5.44 -11.43 17.56
N VAL A 352 5.39 -10.49 18.49
CA VAL A 352 5.95 -10.63 19.84
C VAL A 352 5.01 -10.01 20.87
N LEU A 353 4.79 -10.71 21.97
CA LEU A 353 4.03 -10.17 23.11
C LEU A 353 4.93 -9.32 24.00
N TYR A 354 4.47 -8.11 24.31
CA TYR A 354 5.07 -7.19 25.27
C TYR A 354 4.11 -6.93 26.42
N GLN A 355 4.64 -6.72 27.61
CA GLN A 355 3.86 -6.17 28.72
C GLN A 355 4.01 -4.65 28.73
N THR A 356 2.88 -3.95 28.88
CA THR A 356 2.80 -2.48 28.81
C THR A 356 1.66 -2.01 29.71
N PRO A 357 1.72 -0.77 30.24
CA PRO A 357 0.56 -0.18 30.89
C PRO A 357 -0.67 -0.24 29.97
N ALA A 358 -1.83 -0.55 30.55
CA ALA A 358 -3.11 -0.40 29.88
C ALA A 358 -3.30 1.08 29.53
N LEU A 359 -3.77 1.34 28.31
CA LEU A 359 -4.14 2.69 27.91
C LEU A 359 -5.42 3.14 28.65
N PRO A 360 -5.60 4.45 28.88
CA PRO A 360 -6.81 4.96 29.53
C PRO A 360 -8.09 4.53 28.80
N GLU A 361 -9.12 4.14 29.55
CA GLU A 361 -10.45 3.88 28.99
C GLU A 361 -11.14 5.20 28.57
N ALA A 362 -12.03 5.11 27.58
CA ALA A 362 -12.82 6.24 27.09
C ALA A 362 -13.60 6.92 28.22
N GLY A 363 -13.37 8.23 28.42
CA GLY A 363 -14.05 9.02 29.44
C GLY A 363 -13.44 8.92 30.86
N SER A 364 -12.29 8.27 31.02
CA SER A 364 -11.53 8.35 32.28
C SER A 364 -10.91 9.73 32.44
N THR A 365 -11.33 10.47 33.47
CA THR A 365 -10.65 11.72 33.86
C THR A 365 -9.33 11.37 34.52
N GLU A 366 -8.22 11.96 34.06
CA GLU A 366 -6.94 11.92 34.76
C GLU A 366 -7.14 12.33 36.23
N GLY A 367 -6.92 11.41 37.16
CA GLY A 367 -7.23 11.71 38.57
C GLY A 367 -6.96 10.64 39.61
N THR A 368 -6.60 9.40 39.26
CA THR A 368 -6.21 8.41 40.29
C THR A 368 -4.72 8.09 40.17
N ALA A 369 -3.97 8.40 41.23
CA ALA A 369 -2.53 8.15 41.39
C ALA A 369 -2.13 6.66 41.48
N ALA A 370 -2.94 5.75 40.91
CA ALA A 370 -2.61 4.34 40.79
C ALA A 370 -1.88 4.10 39.46
N ALA A 371 -0.84 3.27 39.48
CA ALA A 371 -0.20 2.83 38.24
C ALA A 371 -1.25 2.14 37.36
N PRO A 372 -1.26 2.39 36.03
CA PRO A 372 -2.20 1.71 35.13
C PRO A 372 -2.02 0.19 35.24
N ALA A 373 -3.11 -0.55 35.12
CA ALA A 373 -3.06 -2.01 35.09
C ALA A 373 -2.13 -2.50 33.97
N GLU A 374 -1.44 -3.62 34.18
CA GLU A 374 -0.60 -4.22 33.15
C GLU A 374 -1.45 -4.93 32.09
N GLU A 375 -1.10 -4.77 30.82
CA GLU A 375 -1.75 -5.39 29.67
C GLU A 375 -0.70 -6.07 28.77
N SER A 376 -1.05 -7.23 28.22
CA SER A 376 -0.28 -7.86 27.16
C SER A 376 -0.63 -7.27 25.79
N LEU A 377 0.34 -6.64 25.13
CA LEU A 377 0.23 -6.12 23.77
C LEU A 377 0.95 -7.05 22.79
N LEU A 378 0.24 -7.56 21.79
CA LEU A 378 0.86 -8.22 20.64
C LEU A 378 1.43 -7.16 19.69
N TRP A 379 2.74 -7.01 19.66
CA TRP A 379 3.43 -6.15 18.72
C TRP A 379 3.76 -6.90 17.43
N HIS A 380 3.28 -6.35 16.31
CA HIS A 380 3.53 -6.89 14.98
C HIS A 380 4.66 -6.12 14.29
N TYR A 381 5.75 -6.82 13.99
CA TYR A 381 6.84 -6.33 13.15
C TYR A 381 6.51 -6.61 11.69
N PRO A 382 6.38 -5.58 10.84
CA PRO A 382 5.93 -5.75 9.47
C PRO A 382 6.91 -6.56 8.62
N SER A 383 6.37 -7.34 7.71
CA SER A 383 7.09 -7.93 6.59
C SER A 383 7.68 -6.85 5.68
N ARG A 384 8.62 -7.25 4.82
CA ARG A 384 9.18 -6.34 3.80
C ARG A 384 8.10 -5.78 2.87
N ALA A 385 7.14 -6.62 2.48
CA ALA A 385 6.04 -6.20 1.62
C ALA A 385 4.94 -5.43 2.37
N GLU A 386 4.74 -5.66 3.68
CA GLU A 386 3.84 -4.85 4.51
C GLU A 386 4.34 -3.42 4.68
N CYS A 387 5.65 -3.19 4.75
CA CYS A 387 6.17 -1.83 4.70
C CYS A 387 5.69 -1.10 3.43
N MET A 388 5.68 -1.80 2.29
CA MET A 388 5.31 -1.21 1.01
C MET A 388 3.81 -1.01 0.81
N VAL A 389 2.95 -1.47 1.75
CA VAL A 389 1.51 -1.12 1.72
C VAL A 389 1.34 0.39 1.87
N CYS A 390 1.98 0.95 2.89
CA CYS A 390 1.86 2.36 3.21
C CYS A 390 2.90 3.19 2.43
N HIS A 391 4.08 2.62 2.19
CA HIS A 391 5.16 3.23 1.43
C HIS A 391 4.96 2.98 -0.08
N SER A 392 3.80 3.32 -0.61
CA SER A 392 3.43 3.07 -2.01
C SER A 392 3.78 4.23 -2.94
N ARG A 393 3.74 3.99 -4.26
CA ARG A 393 3.88 5.06 -5.27
C ARG A 393 2.84 6.17 -5.08
N ALA A 394 1.64 5.83 -4.64
CA ALA A 394 0.58 6.79 -4.39
C ALA A 394 0.92 7.76 -3.25
N ALA A 395 1.63 7.30 -2.23
CA ALA A 395 2.15 8.14 -1.14
C ALA A 395 3.47 8.85 -1.49
N ASN A 396 4.01 8.60 -2.69
CA ASN A 396 5.40 8.89 -3.08
C ASN A 396 6.44 8.26 -2.12
N PHE A 397 6.14 7.06 -1.63
CA PHE A 397 6.96 6.21 -0.75
C PHE A 397 7.31 6.78 0.62
N VAL A 398 7.69 8.05 0.77
CA VAL A 398 8.16 8.60 2.05
C VAL A 398 7.00 9.16 2.85
N LEU A 399 6.84 8.66 4.08
CA LEU A 399 5.79 9.07 5.01
C LEU A 399 6.36 9.99 6.08
N GLY A 400 5.72 11.13 6.32
CA GLY A 400 6.09 12.06 7.39
C GLY A 400 7.13 13.12 7.02
N LEU A 401 7.97 12.90 5.99
CA LEU A 401 8.83 13.95 5.42
C LEU A 401 8.10 14.62 4.24
N THR A 402 7.19 15.52 4.61
CA THR A 402 6.37 16.33 3.70
C THR A 402 6.34 17.78 4.19
N GLU A 403 5.93 18.72 3.33
CA GLU A 403 5.68 20.13 3.73
C GLU A 403 4.79 20.18 4.99
N LEU A 404 3.64 19.49 4.93
CA LEU A 404 2.60 19.51 5.96
C LEU A 404 3.08 19.01 7.34
N GLN A 405 3.94 17.98 7.36
CA GLN A 405 4.40 17.36 8.61
C GLN A 405 5.64 18.04 9.18
N MET A 406 6.52 18.53 8.30
CA MET A 406 7.82 19.08 8.69
C MET A 406 7.78 20.56 9.03
N ASN A 407 6.75 21.30 8.60
CA ASN A 407 6.59 22.70 8.96
C ASN A 407 6.19 22.86 10.44
N ARG A 408 7.18 22.75 11.32
CA ARG A 408 7.06 22.89 12.78
C ARG A 408 8.41 23.21 13.41
N GLN A 409 8.36 23.69 14.65
CA GLN A 409 9.54 23.83 15.50
C GLN A 409 10.04 22.46 15.95
N HIS A 410 11.36 22.30 16.00
CA HIS A 410 12.04 21.11 16.51
C HIS A 410 13.28 21.51 17.30
N ASP A 411 13.61 20.71 18.32
CA ASP A 411 14.78 20.90 19.15
C ASP A 411 15.94 20.01 18.67
N TYR A 412 17.00 20.64 18.18
CA TYR A 412 18.22 19.99 17.69
C TYR A 412 19.31 19.86 18.76
N GLY A 413 18.91 19.62 20.01
CA GLY A 413 19.84 19.46 21.14
C GLY A 413 20.32 20.79 21.72
N GLY A 414 19.40 21.74 21.89
CA GLY A 414 19.64 23.07 22.45
C GLY A 414 19.47 24.23 21.47
N VAL A 415 19.21 23.94 20.19
CA VAL A 415 18.82 24.93 19.18
C VAL A 415 17.41 24.58 18.71
N GLN A 416 16.45 25.48 18.94
CA GLN A 416 15.09 25.35 18.45
C GLN A 416 14.91 26.20 17.19
N ASP A 417 14.52 25.57 16.08
CA ASP A 417 14.16 26.27 14.85
C ASP A 417 13.13 25.46 14.05
N ASN A 418 12.54 26.08 13.03
CA ASN A 418 11.64 25.42 12.10
C ASN A 418 12.42 24.45 11.21
N GLN A 419 11.96 23.20 11.13
CA GLN A 419 12.71 22.14 10.43
C GLN A 419 12.91 22.42 8.93
N LEU A 420 11.95 23.07 8.25
CA LEU A 420 12.12 23.45 6.84
C LEU A 420 13.28 24.43 6.68
N ARG A 421 13.33 25.44 7.55
CA ARG A 421 14.40 26.44 7.59
C ARG A 421 15.74 25.83 7.98
N THR A 422 15.76 24.89 8.93
CA THR A 422 16.98 24.19 9.31
C THR A 422 17.53 23.37 8.15
N LEU A 423 16.70 22.59 7.45
CA LEU A 423 17.13 21.80 6.30
C LEU A 423 17.63 22.67 5.13
N GLU A 424 16.98 23.82 4.91
CA GLU A 424 17.42 24.85 3.96
C GLU A 424 18.81 25.40 4.31
N GLN A 425 19.01 25.82 5.58
CA GLN A 425 20.28 26.40 6.06
C GLN A 425 21.43 25.39 6.02
N LEU A 426 21.14 24.10 6.24
CA LEU A 426 22.11 23.01 6.07
C LEU A 426 22.42 22.72 4.58
N GLY A 427 21.74 23.36 3.63
CA GLY A 427 21.93 23.16 2.19
C GLY A 427 21.41 21.82 1.68
N LEU A 428 20.54 21.15 2.45
CA LEU A 428 20.07 19.81 2.16
C LEU A 428 18.89 19.77 1.20
N LEU A 429 18.17 20.88 1.04
CA LEU A 429 17.03 20.96 0.13
C LEU A 429 17.49 21.31 -1.29
N ARG A 430 16.77 20.79 -2.28
CA ARG A 430 16.70 21.29 -3.64
C ARG A 430 15.25 21.62 -3.96
N VAL A 431 15.01 22.87 -4.28
CA VAL A 431 13.68 23.45 -4.49
C VAL A 431 13.57 23.84 -5.95
N ASN A 432 12.52 23.36 -6.63
CA ASN A 432 12.19 23.82 -7.97
C ASN A 432 11.36 25.11 -7.88
N TRP A 433 12.04 26.24 -7.82
CA TRP A 433 11.39 27.55 -7.59
C TRP A 433 10.32 27.86 -8.65
N TYR A 434 10.57 27.49 -9.90
CA TYR A 434 9.61 27.72 -10.97
C TYR A 434 8.34 26.90 -10.77
N ALA A 435 8.48 25.60 -10.47
CA ALA A 435 7.34 24.73 -10.21
C ALA A 435 6.54 25.21 -8.98
N ASP A 436 7.23 25.61 -7.91
CA ASP A 436 6.60 26.14 -6.70
C ASP A 436 5.83 27.44 -6.97
N ALA A 437 6.43 28.39 -7.68
CA ALA A 437 5.81 29.68 -8.00
C ALA A 437 4.59 29.50 -8.92
N VAL A 438 4.68 28.60 -9.90
CA VAL A 438 3.55 28.24 -10.77
C VAL A 438 2.42 27.59 -9.98
N GLU A 439 2.74 26.69 -9.05
CA GLU A 439 1.74 26.06 -8.19
C GLU A 439 1.05 27.07 -7.28
N ASP A 440 1.80 28.01 -6.72
CA ASP A 440 1.25 29.05 -5.85
C ASP A 440 0.35 30.01 -6.63
N LEU A 441 0.78 30.46 -7.81
CA LEU A 441 -0.03 31.29 -8.71
C LEU A 441 -1.32 30.58 -9.11
N ARG A 442 -1.25 29.29 -9.45
CA ARG A 442 -2.46 28.51 -9.79
C ARG A 442 -3.46 28.50 -8.64
N ARG A 443 -2.97 28.28 -7.41
CA ARG A 443 -3.82 28.30 -6.22
C ARG A 443 -4.45 29.66 -5.97
N GLN A 444 -3.69 30.74 -6.13
CA GLN A 444 -4.22 32.10 -6.00
C GLN A 444 -5.34 32.36 -7.01
N LEU A 445 -5.13 32.01 -8.29
CA LEU A 445 -6.13 32.18 -9.34
C LEU A 445 -7.40 31.37 -9.07
N VAL A 446 -7.28 30.13 -8.61
CA VAL A 446 -8.43 29.30 -8.24
C VAL A 446 -9.16 29.87 -7.03
N ALA A 447 -8.45 30.37 -6.03
CA ALA A 447 -9.04 31.03 -4.87
C ALA A 447 -9.78 32.34 -5.25
N GLU A 448 -9.34 33.01 -6.31
CA GLU A 448 -9.99 34.18 -6.91
C GLU A 448 -11.19 33.82 -7.81
N GLY A 449 -11.49 32.52 -7.98
CA GLY A 449 -12.69 32.02 -8.64
C GLY A 449 -12.48 31.49 -10.06
N LEU A 450 -11.24 31.36 -10.54
CA LEU A 450 -10.96 30.72 -11.82
C LEU A 450 -11.09 29.20 -11.71
N THR A 451 -11.54 28.56 -12.79
CA THR A 451 -11.42 27.11 -12.94
C THR A 451 -9.96 26.70 -13.11
N ALA A 452 -9.65 25.42 -12.87
CA ALA A 452 -8.31 24.89 -13.06
C ALA A 452 -7.79 25.05 -14.51
N GLU A 453 -8.69 24.95 -15.50
CA GLU A 453 -8.37 25.14 -16.91
C GLU A 453 -8.05 26.60 -17.24
N GLU A 454 -8.85 27.55 -16.73
CA GLU A 454 -8.61 28.99 -16.90
C GLU A 454 -7.31 29.42 -16.22
N ALA A 455 -7.05 28.94 -15.00
CA ALA A 455 -5.80 29.20 -14.31
C ALA A 455 -4.60 28.63 -15.08
N ALA A 456 -4.72 27.42 -15.65
CA ALA A 456 -3.67 26.83 -16.47
C ALA A 456 -3.42 27.63 -17.76
N ALA A 457 -4.47 28.09 -18.44
CA ALA A 457 -4.36 28.93 -19.62
C ALA A 457 -3.68 30.27 -19.29
N PHE A 458 -4.09 30.93 -18.20
CA PHE A 458 -3.48 32.17 -17.73
C PHE A 458 -1.98 31.98 -17.45
N ILE A 459 -1.60 30.93 -16.72
CA ILE A 459 -0.20 30.63 -16.42
C ILE A 459 0.60 30.37 -17.70
N ALA A 460 0.02 29.65 -18.67
CA ALA A 460 0.67 29.37 -19.94
C ALA A 460 0.94 30.66 -20.75
N GLU A 461 0.04 31.63 -20.70
CA GLU A 461 0.22 32.95 -21.33
C GLU A 461 1.30 33.80 -20.62
N GLN A 462 1.51 33.59 -19.32
CA GLN A 462 2.53 34.25 -18.52
C GLN A 462 3.87 33.49 -18.49
N ALA A 463 4.01 32.39 -19.25
CA ALA A 463 5.23 31.62 -19.30
C ALA A 463 6.42 32.49 -19.75
N PRO A 464 7.62 32.30 -19.17
CA PRO A 464 8.79 33.11 -19.51
C PRO A 464 9.09 33.09 -21.00
N ALA A 465 9.44 34.26 -21.55
CA ALA A 465 9.78 34.40 -22.95
C ALA A 465 11.03 33.57 -23.33
N PRO A 466 11.14 33.09 -24.59
CA PRO A 466 12.33 32.40 -25.06
C PRO A 466 13.61 33.19 -24.78
N GLY A 467 14.53 32.61 -24.01
CA GLY A 467 15.82 33.22 -23.64
C GLY A 467 15.88 33.87 -22.25
N GLN A 468 14.79 33.91 -21.49
CA GLN A 468 14.83 34.35 -20.09
C GLN A 468 15.52 33.29 -19.22
N ARG A 469 16.65 33.67 -18.60
CA ARG A 469 17.36 32.80 -17.66
C ARG A 469 16.58 32.71 -16.36
N GLN A 470 16.04 31.55 -16.05
CA GLN A 470 15.41 31.29 -14.76
C GLN A 470 16.28 30.34 -13.93
N PRO A 471 16.65 30.71 -12.70
CA PRO A 471 17.16 29.74 -11.74
C PRO A 471 16.01 28.77 -11.42
N ALA A 472 16.03 27.59 -12.04
CA ALA A 472 14.98 26.60 -11.86
C ALA A 472 15.15 25.81 -10.55
N VAL A 473 16.38 25.69 -10.04
CA VAL A 473 16.69 24.91 -8.83
C VAL A 473 17.55 25.74 -7.89
N SER A 474 17.20 25.75 -6.60
CA SER A 474 17.92 26.43 -5.52
C SER A 474 17.94 25.57 -4.26
N THR A 475 18.84 25.85 -3.33
CA THR A 475 18.77 25.29 -1.97
C THR A 475 17.88 26.11 -1.04
N LEU A 476 17.46 27.30 -1.48
CA LEU A 476 16.58 28.19 -0.74
C LEU A 476 15.12 27.87 -1.01
N LEU A 477 14.31 27.91 0.04
CA LEU A 477 12.86 27.79 -0.03
C LEU A 477 12.27 28.98 -0.79
N SER A 478 11.23 28.72 -1.56
CA SER A 478 10.52 29.74 -2.34
C SER A 478 9.84 30.79 -1.46
N PHE A 479 9.40 30.38 -0.27
CA PHE A 479 8.68 31.19 0.72
C PHE A 479 9.25 30.96 2.13
N PRO A 480 9.03 31.87 3.09
CA PRO A 480 9.34 31.59 4.49
C PRO A 480 8.39 30.50 5.06
N PRO A 481 8.81 29.73 6.09
CA PRO A 481 8.03 28.63 6.67
C PRO A 481 6.57 28.94 6.98
N GLU A 482 6.27 30.16 7.41
CA GLU A 482 4.94 30.61 7.84
C GLU A 482 3.92 30.67 6.68
N GLN A 483 4.37 30.65 5.42
CA GLN A 483 3.50 30.62 4.24
C GLN A 483 3.23 29.21 3.72
N TYR A 484 3.96 28.20 4.19
CA TYR A 484 3.68 26.80 3.86
C TYR A 484 2.58 26.24 4.75
N HIS A 485 1.89 25.22 4.26
CA HIS A 485 0.86 24.54 5.03
C HIS A 485 1.50 23.68 6.14
N ALA A 486 0.73 23.46 7.20
CA ALA A 486 1.10 22.58 8.30
C ALA A 486 -0.13 21.83 8.79
N LEU A 487 0.03 20.54 9.10
CA LEU A 487 -0.91 19.84 9.97
C LEU A 487 -0.84 20.43 11.37
N VAL A 488 -1.86 20.17 12.17
CA VAL A 488 -1.83 20.42 13.61
C VAL A 488 -1.70 19.11 14.37
N ASP A 489 -1.24 19.18 15.61
CA ASP A 489 -1.30 18.02 16.50
C ASP A 489 -2.78 17.65 16.74
N PRO A 490 -3.24 16.44 16.37
CA PRO A 490 -4.63 16.06 16.57
C PRO A 490 -5.02 15.98 18.05
N TYR A 491 -4.06 15.86 18.97
CA TYR A 491 -4.32 15.74 20.41
C TYR A 491 -4.21 17.09 21.15
N ASP A 492 -3.76 18.17 20.49
CA ASP A 492 -3.74 19.51 21.08
C ASP A 492 -5.14 20.14 21.10
N ALA A 493 -5.77 20.13 22.27
CA ALA A 493 -7.12 20.65 22.47
C ALA A 493 -7.28 22.16 22.22
N HIS A 494 -6.18 22.92 22.10
CA HIS A 494 -6.21 24.34 21.78
C HIS A 494 -6.35 24.63 20.28
N GLN A 495 -6.18 23.61 19.43
CA GLN A 495 -6.34 23.73 17.99
C GLN A 495 -7.80 23.56 17.56
N ASP A 496 -8.12 24.11 16.40
CA ASP A 496 -9.45 23.96 15.79
C ASP A 496 -9.82 22.48 15.57
N LEU A 497 -11.09 22.14 15.86
CA LEU A 497 -11.59 20.76 15.83
C LEU A 497 -11.50 20.13 14.44
N ASP A 498 -11.87 20.86 13.38
CA ASP A 498 -11.82 20.35 12.01
C ASP A 498 -10.36 20.12 11.57
N ARG A 499 -9.46 21.08 11.89
CA ARG A 499 -8.03 20.93 11.60
C ARG A 499 -7.41 19.72 12.30
N ARG A 500 -7.77 19.47 13.57
CA ARG A 500 -7.30 18.30 14.33
C ARG A 500 -7.80 16.99 13.71
N ALA A 501 -9.11 16.89 13.45
CA ALA A 501 -9.71 15.71 12.83
C ALA A 501 -9.09 15.40 11.46
N ARG A 502 -8.93 16.42 10.61
CA ARG A 502 -8.28 16.28 9.30
C ARG A 502 -6.81 15.90 9.39
N SER A 503 -6.09 16.42 10.37
CA SER A 503 -4.68 16.05 10.60
C SER A 503 -4.55 14.58 10.99
N TYR A 504 -5.48 14.08 11.82
CA TYR A 504 -5.55 12.66 12.16
C TYR A 504 -5.84 11.79 10.93
N LEU A 505 -6.86 12.13 10.14
CA LEU A 505 -7.23 11.40 8.92
C LEU A 505 -6.08 11.40 7.90
N HIS A 506 -5.36 12.51 7.73
CA HIS A 506 -4.19 12.56 6.87
C HIS A 506 -3.06 11.66 7.37
N ALA A 507 -2.73 11.73 8.66
CA ALA A 507 -1.61 10.97 9.22
C ALA A 507 -1.86 9.45 9.28
N ASN A 508 -3.12 9.02 9.38
CA ASN A 508 -3.49 7.62 9.63
C ASN A 508 -4.24 6.94 8.47
N CYS A 509 -4.79 7.69 7.51
CA CYS A 509 -5.71 7.14 6.52
C CYS A 509 -5.37 7.55 5.07
N SER A 510 -4.78 8.72 4.83
CA SER A 510 -4.55 9.23 3.46
C SER A 510 -3.42 8.54 2.68
N GLN A 511 -2.73 7.57 3.28
CA GLN A 511 -1.77 6.74 2.54
C GLN A 511 -2.48 5.73 1.65
N CYS A 512 -3.68 5.29 2.05
CA CYS A 512 -4.52 4.34 1.29
C CYS A 512 -5.74 5.04 0.67
N HIS A 513 -6.34 6.01 1.36
CA HIS A 513 -7.58 6.66 0.94
C HIS A 513 -7.33 7.91 0.09
N VAL A 514 -6.81 7.65 -1.11
CA VAL A 514 -6.51 8.65 -2.14
C VAL A 514 -6.71 8.07 -3.54
N LEU A 515 -6.87 8.91 -4.57
CA LEU A 515 -7.28 8.48 -5.91
C LEU A 515 -6.38 7.37 -6.47
N ALA A 516 -5.08 7.45 -6.21
CA ALA A 516 -4.08 6.49 -6.67
C ALA A 516 -3.71 5.43 -5.60
N GLY A 517 -4.30 5.50 -4.41
CA GLY A 517 -3.85 4.85 -3.17
C GLY A 517 -4.00 3.34 -3.13
N GLY A 518 -4.88 2.79 -3.97
CA GLY A 518 -5.31 1.40 -3.85
C GLY A 518 -6.18 1.21 -2.60
N GLY A 519 -7.39 0.71 -2.78
CA GLY A 519 -8.40 0.57 -1.73
C GLY A 519 -9.71 1.23 -2.15
N ASN A 520 -10.79 0.47 -2.05
CA ASN A 520 -12.13 0.76 -2.61
C ASN A 520 -12.91 1.91 -1.96
N SER A 521 -12.23 2.74 -1.17
CA SER A 521 -12.84 3.98 -0.72
C SER A 521 -12.48 5.04 -1.73
N GLN A 522 -13.48 5.48 -2.50
CA GLN A 522 -13.39 6.67 -3.33
C GLN A 522 -13.15 7.96 -2.52
N MET A 523 -12.96 7.86 -1.20
CA MET A 523 -12.67 8.99 -0.32
C MET A 523 -11.25 9.52 -0.55
N GLU A 524 -11.12 10.84 -0.50
CA GLU A 524 -9.85 11.56 -0.53
C GLU A 524 -9.59 12.15 0.85
N LEU A 525 -8.67 11.55 1.61
CA LEU A 525 -8.43 11.94 3.01
C LEU A 525 -7.19 12.82 3.21
N GLU A 526 -6.64 13.39 2.13
CA GLU A 526 -5.55 14.36 2.26
C GLU A 526 -6.01 15.64 2.97
N TYR A 527 -5.14 16.21 3.81
CA TYR A 527 -5.47 17.37 4.63
C TYR A 527 -5.96 18.57 3.81
N THR A 528 -5.38 18.77 2.63
CA THR A 528 -5.68 19.87 1.71
C THR A 528 -6.91 19.63 0.84
N THR A 529 -7.53 18.44 0.88
CA THR A 529 -8.73 18.16 0.09
C THR A 529 -9.94 18.86 0.71
N PRO A 530 -10.66 19.73 -0.03
CA PRO A 530 -11.89 20.36 0.46
C PRO A 530 -12.92 19.32 0.92
N LEU A 531 -13.68 19.63 1.98
CA LEU A 531 -14.62 18.66 2.58
C LEU A 531 -15.63 18.07 1.58
N ALA A 532 -16.11 18.91 0.65
CA ALA A 532 -17.03 18.49 -0.40
C ALA A 532 -16.40 17.50 -1.39
N ASP A 533 -15.09 17.58 -1.59
CA ASP A 533 -14.34 16.75 -2.55
C ASP A 533 -13.81 15.46 -1.90
N MET A 534 -13.88 15.35 -0.56
CA MET A 534 -13.42 14.15 0.17
C MET A 534 -14.28 12.90 -0.11
N ARG A 535 -15.45 13.03 -0.75
CA ARG A 535 -16.42 11.94 -1.02
C ARG A 535 -16.70 11.07 0.21
N LEU A 536 -16.79 11.73 1.36
CA LEU A 536 -16.87 11.13 2.69
C LEU A 536 -18.22 11.42 3.37
N ILE A 537 -18.69 12.66 3.24
CA ILE A 537 -19.80 13.20 4.01
C ILE A 537 -21.14 12.81 3.35
N ASP A 538 -22.03 12.19 4.11
CA ASP A 538 -23.33 11.66 3.68
C ASP A 538 -23.27 10.69 2.49
N VAL A 539 -22.14 9.98 2.34
CA VAL A 539 -21.96 8.96 1.30
C VAL A 539 -22.33 7.57 1.81
N PRO A 540 -23.19 6.78 1.13
CA PRO A 540 -23.49 5.41 1.52
C PRO A 540 -22.26 4.48 1.40
N PRO A 541 -22.01 3.57 2.36
CA PRO A 541 -20.92 2.60 2.25
C PRO A 541 -21.20 1.55 1.17
N LEU A 542 -20.19 1.19 0.37
CA LEU A 542 -20.30 0.19 -0.68
C LEU A 542 -20.16 -1.26 -0.14
N HIS A 543 -19.17 -1.51 0.73
CA HIS A 543 -18.77 -2.87 1.11
C HIS A 543 -19.73 -3.54 2.10
N HIS A 544 -19.89 -2.88 3.25
CA HIS A 544 -20.57 -3.46 4.40
C HIS A 544 -21.11 -2.33 5.26
N ARG A 545 -22.34 -2.52 5.75
CA ARG A 545 -23.02 -1.55 6.62
C ARG A 545 -22.76 -1.78 8.10
N PHE A 546 -22.13 -2.92 8.45
CA PHE A 546 -21.84 -3.32 9.83
C PHE A 546 -23.09 -3.34 10.73
N GLY A 547 -24.24 -3.66 10.16
CA GLY A 547 -25.53 -3.65 10.86
C GLY A 547 -26.08 -2.26 11.18
N LEU A 548 -25.42 -1.18 10.76
CA LEU A 548 -25.91 0.19 10.95
C LEU A 548 -27.10 0.49 10.03
N ALA A 549 -28.19 0.98 10.62
CA ALA A 549 -29.35 1.47 9.88
C ALA A 549 -29.02 2.80 9.19
N ASP A 550 -29.37 2.91 7.90
CA ASP A 550 -29.08 4.07 7.05
C ASP A 550 -27.63 4.59 7.17
N ALA A 551 -26.68 3.64 7.18
CA ALA A 551 -25.26 3.89 7.33
C ALA A 551 -24.71 4.89 6.30
N ARG A 552 -23.78 5.74 6.73
CA ARG A 552 -22.95 6.59 5.87
C ARG A 552 -21.48 6.38 6.20
N LEU A 553 -20.58 6.70 5.28
CA LEU A 553 -19.14 6.73 5.55
C LEU A 553 -18.88 7.71 6.71
N VAL A 554 -19.41 8.93 6.61
CA VAL A 554 -19.65 9.85 7.73
C VAL A 554 -21.06 10.43 7.61
N ALA A 555 -21.89 10.24 8.66
CA ALA A 555 -23.22 10.82 8.78
C ALA A 555 -23.13 12.15 9.56
N PRO A 556 -23.39 13.31 8.92
CA PRO A 556 -23.27 14.61 9.58
C PRO A 556 -24.19 14.72 10.81
N GLY A 557 -23.64 15.16 11.94
CA GLY A 557 -24.39 15.31 13.19
C GLY A 557 -24.77 13.98 13.87
N GLU A 558 -24.53 12.83 13.24
CA GLU A 558 -24.97 11.51 13.73
C GLU A 558 -23.79 10.51 13.78
N PRO A 559 -22.89 10.62 14.78
CA PRO A 559 -21.72 9.75 14.91
C PRO A 559 -22.05 8.25 14.86
N GLU A 560 -23.16 7.84 15.48
CA GLU A 560 -23.58 6.42 15.56
C GLU A 560 -23.96 5.79 14.22
N ARG A 561 -24.20 6.60 13.17
CA ARG A 561 -24.48 6.12 11.80
C ARG A 561 -23.25 6.13 10.90
N SER A 562 -22.09 6.53 11.43
CA SER A 562 -20.86 6.74 10.67
C SER A 562 -19.97 5.50 10.68
N VAL A 563 -19.82 4.86 9.52
CA VAL A 563 -18.97 3.68 9.33
C VAL A 563 -17.50 3.99 9.62
N LEU A 564 -17.01 5.17 9.28
CA LEU A 564 -15.62 5.56 9.58
C LEU A 564 -15.35 5.47 11.09
N LEU A 565 -16.21 6.07 11.91
CA LEU A 565 -16.07 6.07 13.36
C LEU A 565 -16.14 4.66 13.95
N LEU A 566 -17.10 3.86 13.48
CA LEU A 566 -17.22 2.46 13.90
C LEU A 566 -15.93 1.68 13.62
N ARG A 567 -15.39 1.79 12.41
CA ARG A 567 -14.23 0.98 12.00
C ARG A 567 -12.95 1.33 12.76
N ILE A 568 -12.80 2.56 13.23
CA ILE A 568 -11.63 2.95 14.04
C ILE A 568 -11.80 2.64 15.53
N SER A 569 -13.04 2.46 16.02
CA SER A 569 -13.36 2.29 17.44
C SER A 569 -13.21 0.86 17.95
N HIS A 570 -12.81 -0.09 17.11
CA HIS A 570 -12.52 -1.47 17.50
C HIS A 570 -11.33 -2.05 16.71
N ARG A 571 -10.90 -3.27 17.07
CA ARG A 571 -9.82 -4.03 16.40
C ARG A 571 -10.27 -5.45 16.07
N GLN A 572 -11.49 -5.56 15.55
CA GLN A 572 -12.11 -6.80 15.08
C GLN A 572 -12.22 -6.79 13.55
N ALA A 573 -12.68 -7.88 12.92
CA ALA A 573 -12.83 -7.95 11.47
C ALA A 573 -13.51 -6.70 10.88
N GLY A 574 -12.89 -6.12 9.85
CA GLY A 574 -13.34 -4.87 9.22
C GLY A 574 -12.85 -3.58 9.87
N HIS A 575 -12.02 -3.62 10.92
CA HIS A 575 -11.44 -2.41 11.53
C HIS A 575 -10.54 -1.62 10.56
N MET A 576 -10.28 -0.35 10.90
CA MET A 576 -9.37 0.54 10.20
C MET A 576 -8.47 1.31 11.18
N PRO A 577 -7.19 1.57 10.82
CA PRO A 577 -6.45 0.96 9.72
C PRO A 577 -6.30 -0.57 9.88
N PRO A 578 -6.14 -1.36 8.80
CA PRO A 578 -6.10 -2.82 8.88
C PRO A 578 -4.70 -3.35 9.28
N LEU A 579 -3.72 -2.46 9.39
CA LEU A 579 -2.31 -2.76 9.63
C LEU A 579 -1.78 -1.87 10.76
N ALA A 580 -0.59 -2.20 11.27
CA ALA A 580 0.21 -1.38 12.20
C ALA A 580 -0.38 -1.08 13.58
N THR A 581 -1.64 -1.44 13.87
CA THR A 581 -2.28 -1.20 15.16
C THR A 581 -3.13 -2.39 15.64
N ARG A 582 -3.02 -2.69 16.94
CA ARG A 582 -3.81 -3.66 17.70
C ARG A 582 -4.57 -3.04 18.88
N ARG A 583 -4.30 -1.77 19.23
CA ARG A 583 -5.02 -1.00 20.25
C ARG A 583 -5.84 0.12 19.62
N VAL A 584 -7.02 0.36 20.17
CA VAL A 584 -7.87 1.49 19.78
C VAL A 584 -7.21 2.80 20.23
N ASP A 585 -7.17 3.78 19.34
CA ASP A 585 -6.81 5.15 19.68
C ASP A 585 -8.07 5.85 20.22
N VAL A 586 -8.25 5.77 21.54
CA VAL A 586 -9.47 6.26 22.20
C VAL A 586 -9.63 7.78 22.04
N GLU A 587 -8.53 8.53 22.16
CA GLU A 587 -8.56 9.98 22.00
C GLU A 587 -8.94 10.39 20.57
N ALA A 588 -8.43 9.68 19.56
CA ALA A 588 -8.82 9.94 18.18
C ALA A 588 -10.27 9.55 17.86
N VAL A 589 -10.79 8.48 18.50
CA VAL A 589 -12.21 8.10 18.40
C VAL A 589 -13.08 9.23 18.94
N GLU A 590 -12.75 9.80 20.10
CA GLU A 590 -13.49 10.92 20.68
C GLU A 590 -13.34 12.21 19.87
N LEU A 591 -12.15 12.48 19.33
CA LEU A 591 -11.91 13.58 18.40
C LEU A 591 -12.83 13.48 17.17
N LEU A 592 -12.86 12.31 16.52
CA LEU A 592 -13.65 12.12 15.31
C LEU A 592 -15.15 12.05 15.60
N ARG A 593 -15.55 11.52 16.77
CA ARG A 593 -16.93 11.60 17.25
C ARG A 593 -17.38 13.06 17.40
N ALA A 594 -16.56 13.89 18.05
CA ALA A 594 -16.85 15.31 18.23
C ALA A 594 -16.90 16.06 16.90
N TRP A 595 -15.96 15.77 15.99
CA TRP A 595 -15.94 16.33 14.65
C TRP A 595 -17.19 15.96 13.85
N ILE A 596 -17.58 14.68 13.81
CA ILE A 596 -18.79 14.25 13.10
C ILE A 596 -20.04 14.92 13.67
N ALA A 597 -20.14 15.03 15.00
CA ALA A 597 -21.25 15.70 15.67
C ALA A 597 -21.35 17.21 15.34
N SER A 598 -20.23 17.85 14.98
CA SER A 598 -20.21 19.28 14.63
C SER A 598 -20.54 19.56 13.15
N LEU A 599 -20.53 18.53 12.30
CA LEU A 599 -20.83 18.69 10.87
C LEU A 599 -22.32 19.00 10.64
N ALA A 600 -22.58 19.98 9.78
CA ALA A 600 -23.93 20.26 9.29
C ALA A 600 -24.35 19.22 8.25
N ALA A 601 -25.62 18.83 8.25
CA ALA A 601 -26.19 18.05 7.16
C ALA A 601 -26.10 18.85 5.85
N PRO A 602 -25.70 18.23 4.73
CA PRO A 602 -25.79 18.87 3.44
C PRO A 602 -27.26 19.25 3.14
N PRO A 603 -27.49 20.38 2.44
CA PRO A 603 -28.84 20.90 2.18
C PRO A 603 -29.69 20.02 1.27
#